data_AF-A0A661JL00-F1
#
_entry.id   AF-A0A661JL00-F1
#
_cell.length_a   1.000
_cell.length_b   1.000
_cell.length_c   1.000
_cell.angle_alpha   90.00
_cell.angle_beta   90.00
_cell.angle_gamma   90.00
#
_symmetry.space_group_name_H-M   'P 1'
#
loop_
_entity.id
_entity.type
_entity.pdbx_description
1 polymer ?
#
loop_
_entity_poly.entity_id
_entity_poly.type
_entity_poly.pdbx_seq_one_letter_code
_entity_poly.pdbx_strand_id
1 'polypeptide(L)'
;MFPVLLSFKGFHLYTYGVMVALGVLAGVLFVRREARREGFDPERVTDLIFWTLLVGLICSRLAFVLLHWTEYRAEPLRALKFWEGGLVFYGGIVPGILLGIALMRRWGFPLGRTLDLAAPALALGHAIG
;
A
#
# COMPACT_ATOMS: atom_id res chain seq x y z
N MET A 1 21.10 -6.93 9.19
CA MET A 1 20.68 -5.68 8.53
C MET A 1 20.74 -4.56 9.54
N PHE A 2 21.20 -3.36 9.14
CA PHE A 2 21.07 -2.17 9.98
C PHE A 2 19.60 -1.73 9.98
N PRO A 3 18.96 -1.54 11.15
CA PRO A 3 17.54 -1.16 11.20
C PRO A 3 17.30 0.31 10.79
N VAL A 4 18.30 1.17 10.97
CA VAL A 4 18.28 2.60 10.64
C VAL A 4 19.37 2.87 9.60
N LEU A 5 18.98 3.37 8.42
CA LEU A 5 19.89 3.74 7.33
C LEU A 5 20.55 5.09 7.58
N LEU A 6 19.74 6.07 7.97
CA LEU A 6 20.16 7.44 8.21
C LEU A 6 19.49 7.95 9.48
N SER A 7 20.25 8.64 10.31
CA SER A 7 19.70 9.38 11.45
C SER A 7 20.17 10.83 11.36
N PHE A 8 19.21 11.76 11.33
CA PHE A 8 19.51 13.19 11.27
C PHE A 8 18.59 13.95 12.23
N LYS A 9 19.17 14.60 13.25
CA LYS A 9 18.47 15.46 14.22
C LYS A 9 17.14 14.87 14.75
N GLY A 10 17.13 13.59 15.13
CA GLY A 10 15.94 12.91 15.69
C GLY A 10 15.00 12.29 14.65
N PHE A 11 15.24 12.49 13.36
CA PHE A 11 14.59 11.73 12.30
C PHE A 11 15.38 10.44 12.02
N HIS A 12 14.69 9.30 12.02
CA HIS A 12 15.26 7.99 11.73
C HIS A 12 14.65 7.45 10.44
N LEU A 13 15.48 7.24 9.42
CA LEU A 13 15.08 6.56 8.20
C LEU A 13 15.30 5.06 8.37
N TYR A 14 14.21 4.32 8.56
CA TYR A 14 14.26 2.88 8.75
C TYR A 14 14.44 2.14 7.43
N THR A 15 15.30 1.12 7.43
CA THR A 15 15.58 0.28 6.26
C THR A 15 14.31 -0.38 5.72
N TYR A 16 13.45 -0.86 6.62
CA TYR A 16 12.17 -1.48 6.26
C TYR A 16 11.28 -0.55 5.43
N GLY A 17 11.10 0.70 5.86
CA GLY A 17 10.28 1.67 5.12
C GLY A 17 10.85 1.98 3.73
N VAL A 18 12.17 2.06 3.61
CA VAL A 18 12.85 2.25 2.32
C VAL A 18 12.67 1.04 1.41
N MET A 19 12.77 -0.17 1.95
CA MET A 19 12.56 -1.41 1.20
C MET A 19 11.12 -1.54 0.71
N VAL A 20 10.13 -1.27 1.56
CA VAL A 20 8.71 -1.23 1.16
C VAL A 20 8.47 -0.21 0.06
N ALA A 21 9.01 1.01 0.19
CA ALA A 21 8.88 2.04 -0.85
C ALA A 21 9.50 1.62 -2.19
N LEU A 22 10.67 0.97 -2.15
CA LEU A 22 11.32 0.42 -3.35
C LEU A 22 10.54 -0.76 -3.94
N GLY A 23 9.94 -1.61 -3.13
CA GLY A 23 9.06 -2.70 -3.57
C GLY A 23 7.82 -2.18 -4.30
N VAL A 24 7.16 -1.17 -3.72
CA VAL A 24 6.03 -0.47 -4.37
C VAL A 24 6.46 0.17 -5.68
N LEU A 25 7.60 0.88 -5.70
CA LEU A 25 8.11 1.52 -6.91
C LEU A 25 8.40 0.49 -8.01
N ALA A 26 9.10 -0.60 -7.67
CA ALA A 26 9.39 -1.69 -8.61
C ALA A 26 8.11 -2.32 -9.16
N GLY A 27 7.12 -2.57 -8.29
CA GLY A 27 5.81 -3.09 -8.69
C GLY A 27 5.07 -2.14 -9.64
N VAL A 28 5.00 -0.84 -9.32
CA VAL A 28 4.35 0.17 -10.17
C VAL A 28 5.04 0.27 -11.54
N LEU A 29 6.37 0.31 -11.57
CA LEU A 29 7.13 0.35 -12.82
C LEU A 29 6.90 -0.90 -13.67
N PHE A 30 6.86 -2.07 -13.04
CA PHE A 30 6.56 -3.34 -13.70
C PHE A 30 5.15 -3.34 -14.29
N VAL A 31 4.12 -3.06 -13.47
CA VAL A 31 2.72 -3.05 -13.92
C VAL A 31 2.51 -2.04 -15.02
N ARG A 32 3.06 -0.83 -14.91
CA ARG A 32 2.90 0.21 -15.93
C ARG A 32 3.52 -0.21 -17.26
N ARG A 33 4.66 -0.92 -17.23
CA ARG A 33 5.30 -1.48 -18.42
C ARG A 33 4.45 -2.59 -19.03
N GLU A 34 3.95 -3.50 -18.22
CA GLU A 34 3.19 -4.66 -18.69
C GLU A 34 1.77 -4.28 -19.13
N ALA A 35 1.16 -3.28 -18.49
CA ALA A 35 -0.12 -2.68 -18.89
C ALA A 35 -0.09 -2.20 -20.35
N ARG A 36 1.00 -1.52 -20.76
CA ARG A 36 1.20 -1.09 -22.15
C ARG A 36 1.25 -2.25 -23.13
N ARG A 37 1.83 -3.39 -22.73
CA ARG A 37 1.99 -4.58 -23.59
C ARG A 37 0.66 -5.33 -23.74
N GLU A 38 -0.13 -5.37 -22.68
CA GLU A 38 -1.43 -6.03 -22.61
C GLU A 38 -2.60 -5.17 -23.15
N GLY A 39 -2.34 -3.91 -23.52
CA GLY A 39 -3.34 -2.99 -24.07
C GLY A 39 -4.20 -2.28 -23.01
N PHE A 40 -3.76 -2.26 -21.75
CA PHE A 40 -4.37 -1.43 -20.71
C PHE A 40 -3.87 0.01 -20.80
N ASP A 41 -4.70 0.94 -20.33
CA ASP A 41 -4.30 2.33 -20.07
C ASP A 41 -3.36 2.36 -18.83
N PRO A 42 -2.06 2.65 -19.00
CA PRO A 42 -1.07 2.59 -17.91
C PRO A 42 -1.33 3.62 -16.82
N GLU A 43 -1.88 4.78 -17.18
CA GLU A 43 -2.23 5.84 -16.25
C GLU A 43 -3.41 5.40 -15.37
N ARG A 44 -4.43 4.78 -15.96
CA ARG A 44 -5.56 4.21 -15.19
C ARG A 44 -5.16 3.05 -14.30
N VAL A 45 -4.24 2.20 -14.73
CA VAL A 45 -3.71 1.14 -13.86
C VAL A 45 -2.88 1.74 -12.72
N THR A 46 -2.14 2.81 -12.97
CA THR A 46 -1.41 3.54 -11.92
C THR A 46 -2.38 4.18 -10.91
N ASP A 47 -3.49 4.78 -11.37
CA ASP A 47 -4.56 5.30 -10.52
C ASP A 47 -5.14 4.20 -9.62
N LEU A 48 -5.35 2.99 -10.16
CA LEU A 48 -5.85 1.84 -9.40
C LEU A 48 -4.91 1.48 -8.24
N ILE A 49 -3.61 1.40 -8.53
CA ILE A 49 -2.58 1.11 -7.52
C ILE A 49 -2.54 2.22 -6.47
N PHE A 50 -2.58 3.49 -6.89
CA PHE A 50 -2.56 4.63 -5.98
C PHE A 50 -3.73 4.61 -5.00
N TRP A 51 -4.97 4.44 -5.49
CA TRP A 51 -6.16 4.43 -4.64
C TRP A 51 -6.19 3.22 -3.69
N THR A 52 -5.79 2.04 -4.17
CA THR A 52 -5.73 0.84 -3.33
C THR A 52 -4.67 0.95 -2.22
N LEU A 53 -3.49 1.49 -2.53
CA LEU A 53 -2.45 1.76 -1.53
C LEU A 53 -2.90 2.82 -0.51
N LEU A 54 -3.48 3.92 -0.98
CA LEU A 54 -3.93 5.02 -0.12
C LEU A 54 -4.99 4.56 0.88
N VAL A 55 -6.05 3.90 0.39
CA VAL A 55 -7.13 3.40 1.25
C VAL A 55 -6.63 2.25 2.13
N GLY A 56 -5.78 1.37 1.61
CA GLY A 56 -5.15 0.33 2.40
C GLY A 56 -4.37 0.89 3.59
N LEU A 57 -3.57 1.94 3.39
CA LEU A 57 -2.81 2.60 4.46
C LEU A 57 -3.73 3.23 5.51
N ILE A 58 -4.76 3.96 5.07
CA ILE A 58 -5.72 4.62 5.96
C ILE A 58 -6.48 3.57 6.80
N CYS A 59 -7.03 2.55 6.15
CA CYS A 59 -7.79 1.51 6.86
C CYS A 59 -6.89 0.66 7.76
N SER A 60 -5.64 0.41 7.37
CA SER A 60 -4.65 -0.28 8.22
C SER A 60 -4.40 0.47 9.53
N ARG A 61 -4.30 1.81 9.47
CA ARG A 61 -4.17 2.66 10.66
C ARG A 61 -5.45 2.69 11.48
N LEU A 62 -6.60 2.85 10.84
CA LEU A 62 -7.89 2.84 11.53
C LEU A 62 -8.12 1.51 12.27
N ALA A 63 -7.81 0.38 11.62
CA ALA A 63 -7.89 -0.94 12.24
C ALA A 63 -6.96 -1.06 13.46
N PHE A 64 -5.73 -0.54 13.37
CA PHE A 64 -4.81 -0.51 14.52
C PHE A 64 -5.40 0.24 15.72
N VAL A 65 -5.93 1.45 15.46
CA VAL A 65 -6.52 2.32 16.49
C VAL A 65 -7.76 1.67 17.11
N LEU A 66 -8.60 1.01 16.31
CA LEU A 66 -9.78 0.30 16.80
C LEU A 66 -9.42 -0.89 17.71
N LEU A 67 -8.37 -1.64 17.34
CA LEU A 67 -7.89 -2.76 18.18
C LEU A 67 -7.27 -2.28 19.50
N HIS A 68 -6.65 -1.10 19.51
CA HIS A 68 -6.03 -0.50 20.69
C HIS A 68 -6.86 0.66 21.27
N TRP A 69 -8.18 0.61 21.11
CA TRP A 69 -9.07 1.75 21.42
C TRP A 69 -8.92 2.27 22.86
N THR A 70 -8.62 1.38 23.82
CA THR A 70 -8.36 1.73 25.22
C THR A 70 -7.21 2.71 25.40
N GLU A 71 -6.19 2.68 24.53
CA GLU A 71 -5.03 3.57 24.55
C GLU A 71 -5.33 4.91 23.86
N TYR A 72 -6.17 4.89 22.83
CA TYR A 72 -6.48 6.08 22.02
C TYR A 72 -7.68 6.90 22.52
N ARG A 73 -8.54 6.34 23.38
CA ARG A 73 -9.73 7.04 23.91
C ARG A 73 -9.39 8.32 24.68
N ALA A 74 -8.21 8.38 25.30
CA ALA A 74 -7.76 9.53 26.08
C ALA A 74 -7.19 10.66 25.20
N GLU A 75 -6.58 10.31 24.07
CA GLU A 75 -6.06 11.27 23.07
C GLU A 75 -6.37 10.79 21.64
N PRO A 76 -7.61 11.03 21.15
CA PRO A 76 -8.04 10.54 19.83
C PRO A 76 -7.19 11.07 18.68
N LEU A 77 -6.59 12.26 18.84
CA LEU A 77 -5.72 12.87 17.83
C LEU A 77 -4.44 12.06 17.58
N ARG A 78 -4.00 11.20 18.51
CA ARG A 78 -2.87 10.28 18.29
C ARG A 78 -3.16 9.26 17.19
N ALA A 79 -4.43 9.00 16.88
CA ALA A 79 -4.82 8.13 15.78
C ALA A 79 -4.24 8.59 14.43
N LEU A 80 -4.09 9.91 14.21
CA LEU A 80 -3.56 10.49 12.98
C LEU A 80 -2.05 10.43 12.86
N LYS A 81 -1.33 10.13 13.95
CA LYS A 81 0.13 10.07 13.96
C LYS A 81 0.65 8.75 13.39
N PHE A 82 0.46 8.55 12.09
CA PHE A 82 0.87 7.32 11.40
C PHE A 82 2.40 7.10 11.40
N TRP A 83 3.20 8.14 11.63
CA TRP A 83 4.66 8.06 11.79
C TRP A 83 5.11 7.46 13.13
N GLU A 84 4.23 7.34 14.13
CA GLU A 84 4.52 6.61 15.38
C GLU A 84 4.48 5.08 15.16
N GLY A 85 4.20 4.63 13.92
CA GLY A 85 3.98 3.22 13.60
C GLY A 85 2.56 2.79 13.93
N GLY A 86 2.32 1.48 14.03
CA GLY A 86 1.00 0.93 14.35
C GLY A 86 0.08 0.86 13.13
N LEU A 87 0.38 -0.12 12.26
CA LEU A 87 -0.39 -0.48 11.08
C LEU A 87 -0.73 -1.97 11.18
N VAL A 88 -1.98 -2.31 10.86
CA VAL A 88 -2.43 -3.71 10.82
C VAL A 88 -2.50 -4.16 9.37
N PHE A 89 -1.71 -5.18 9.01
CA PHE A 89 -1.63 -5.66 7.63
C PHE A 89 -3.00 -6.04 7.05
N TYR A 90 -3.75 -6.89 7.75
CA TYR A 90 -5.08 -7.32 7.31
C TYR A 90 -6.10 -6.19 7.28
N GLY A 91 -5.93 -5.18 8.15
CA GLY A 91 -6.73 -3.97 8.17
C GLY A 91 -6.55 -3.08 6.95
N GLY A 92 -5.45 -3.23 6.20
CA GLY A 92 -5.23 -2.55 4.92
C GLY A 92 -5.54 -3.42 3.70
N ILE A 93 -5.14 -4.69 3.72
CA ILE A 93 -5.25 -5.56 2.53
C ILE A 93 -6.71 -5.83 2.13
N VAL A 94 -7.59 -6.11 3.09
CA VAL A 94 -9.00 -6.41 2.84
C VAL A 94 -9.71 -5.20 2.19
N PRO A 95 -9.69 -4.00 2.79
CA PRO A 95 -10.32 -2.83 2.16
C PRO A 95 -9.61 -2.41 0.86
N GLY A 96 -8.30 -2.60 0.74
CA GLY A 96 -7.57 -2.37 -0.51
C GLY A 96 -8.06 -3.26 -1.66
N ILE A 97 -8.24 -4.56 -1.40
CA ILE A 97 -8.79 -5.51 -2.39
C ILE A 97 -10.23 -5.15 -2.74
N LEU A 98 -11.09 -4.87 -1.74
CA LEU A 98 -12.49 -4.50 -1.97
C LEU A 98 -12.60 -3.23 -2.84
N LEU A 99 -11.81 -2.21 -2.53
CA LEU A 99 -11.75 -1.00 -3.35
C LEU A 99 -11.22 -1.28 -4.75
N GLY A 100 -10.16 -2.08 -4.88
CA GLY A 100 -9.60 -2.48 -6.17
C GLY A 100 -10.66 -3.14 -7.05
N ILE A 101 -11.41 -4.10 -6.52
CA ILE A 101 -12.52 -4.77 -7.22
C ILE A 101 -13.61 -3.75 -7.61
N ALA A 102 -13.97 -2.84 -6.71
CA ALA A 102 -14.97 -1.81 -6.99
C ALA A 102 -14.53 -0.86 -8.11
N LEU A 103 -13.28 -0.39 -8.09
CA LEU A 103 -12.70 0.49 -9.10
C LEU A 103 -12.54 -0.22 -10.45
N MET A 104 -12.07 -1.48 -10.45
CA MET A 104 -11.98 -2.29 -11.67
C MET A 104 -13.34 -2.43 -12.35
N ARG A 105 -14.40 -2.74 -11.57
CA ARG A 105 -15.78 -2.79 -12.09
C ARG A 105 -16.25 -1.44 -12.60
N ARG A 106 -15.98 -0.36 -11.86
CA ARG A 106 -16.38 1.01 -12.23
C ARG A 106 -15.68 1.51 -13.50
N TRP A 107 -14.44 1.11 -13.74
CA TRP A 107 -13.63 1.55 -14.88
C TRP A 107 -13.65 0.57 -16.06
N GLY A 108 -14.42 -0.51 -15.97
CA GLY A 108 -14.55 -1.50 -17.04
C GLY A 108 -13.32 -2.38 -17.24
N PHE A 109 -12.48 -2.51 -16.22
CA PHE A 109 -11.31 -3.39 -16.28
C PHE A 109 -11.69 -4.86 -16.12
N PRO A 110 -11.24 -5.76 -17.02
CA PRO A 110 -11.46 -7.19 -16.91
C PRO A 110 -10.72 -7.76 -15.70
N LEU A 111 -11.48 -8.16 -14.67
CA LEU A 111 -10.95 -8.55 -13.36
C LEU A 111 -9.81 -9.57 -13.45
N GLY A 112 -9.99 -10.68 -14.19
CA GLY A 112 -8.96 -11.72 -14.32
C GLY A 112 -7.66 -11.19 -14.90
N ARG A 113 -7.72 -10.51 -16.06
CA ARG A 113 -6.53 -9.94 -16.71
C ARG A 113 -5.84 -8.88 -15.85
N THR A 114 -6.60 -8.06 -15.11
CA THR A 114 -6.02 -7.06 -14.20
C THR A 114 -5.32 -7.72 -13.01
N LEU A 115 -5.89 -8.81 -12.47
CA LEU A 115 -5.26 -9.59 -11.40
C LEU A 115 -4.00 -10.31 -11.89
N ASP A 116 -4.03 -10.90 -13.08
CA ASP A 116 -2.87 -11.53 -13.71
C ASP A 116 -1.74 -10.52 -13.93
N LEU A 117 -2.09 -9.30 -14.36
CA LEU A 117 -1.17 -8.18 -14.49
C LEU A 117 -0.56 -7.75 -13.14
N ALA A 118 -1.36 -7.75 -12.07
CA ALA A 118 -0.94 -7.30 -10.74
C ALA A 118 -0.15 -8.36 -9.94
N ALA A 119 -0.36 -9.65 -10.19
CA ALA A 119 0.22 -10.73 -9.39
C ALA A 119 1.76 -10.70 -9.32
N PRO A 120 2.52 -10.51 -10.42
CA PRO A 120 3.98 -10.41 -10.34
C PRO A 120 4.43 -9.16 -9.58
N ALA A 121 3.68 -8.07 -9.65
CA ALA A 121 4.00 -6.85 -8.93
C ALA A 121 3.79 -6.98 -7.41
N LEU A 122 2.77 -7.72 -6.98
CA LEU A 122 2.60 -8.11 -5.58
C LEU A 122 3.77 -8.97 -5.09
N ALA A 123 4.22 -9.92 -5.90
CA ALA A 123 5.39 -10.73 -5.59
C ALA A 123 6.67 -9.90 -5.47
N LEU A 124 6.88 -8.92 -6.38
CA LEU A 124 7.99 -7.97 -6.29
C LEU A 124 7.92 -7.12 -5.03
N GLY A 125 6.73 -6.65 -4.66
CA GLY A 125 6.51 -5.92 -3.43
C GLY A 125 6.99 -6.70 -2.21
N HIS A 126 6.52 -7.94 -2.05
CA HIS A 126 6.88 -8.83 -0.96
C HIS A 126 8.33 -9.33 -0.97
N ALA A 127 8.94 -9.46 -2.15
CA ALA A 127 10.33 -9.91 -2.27
C ALA A 127 11.31 -8.81 -1.84
N ILE A 128 10.94 -7.54 -2.02
CA ILE A 128 11.81 -6.39 -1.73
C ILE A 128 11.56 -5.89 -0.30
N GLY A 129 10.31 -5.81 0.16
CA GLY A 129 9.93 -5.27 1.48
C GLY A 129 8.83 -6.05 2.16
#